data_AF-A0A371SJ01-F1
#
_entry.id   AF-A0A371SJ01-F1
#
_cell.length_a   1.000
_cell.length_b   1.000
_cell.length_c   1.000
_cell.angle_alpha   90.00
_cell.angle_beta   90.00
_cell.angle_gamma   90.00
#
_symmetry.space_group_name_H-M   'P 1'
#
loop_
_entity.id
_entity.type
_entity.pdbx_description
1 polymer ?
#
loop_
_entity_poly.entity_id
_entity_poly.type
_entity_poly.pdbx_seq_one_letter_code
_entity_poly.pdbx_strand_id
1 'polypeptide(L)'
;MNSAYNGAKELFEKGEWRMKKKNQSGITLIEVLASIVILSLIIVSIVPMFIQSSKANNLSKSITESTYLAESELEEIIQLNTKSDSPSLNELSNQMINKGYSNDPSCSHCYGMMKDERYVFVQIKDSSTDLGKVVLKVYRDSSKQKLESQMETILTWEKSG
;
A
#
# COMPACT_ATOMS: atom_id res chain seq x y z
N MET A 1 -51.85 70.67 20.92
CA MET A 1 -50.70 70.44 20.01
C MET A 1 -49.31 70.64 20.65
N ASN A 2 -49.15 71.32 21.80
CA ASN A 2 -47.82 71.54 22.41
C ASN A 2 -47.29 70.44 23.36
N SER A 3 -48.12 69.47 23.79
CA SER A 3 -47.68 68.43 24.73
C SER A 3 -46.87 67.31 24.05
N ALA A 4 -47.30 66.90 22.85
CA ALA A 4 -46.61 65.86 22.07
C ALA A 4 -45.23 66.31 21.55
N TYR A 5 -45.07 67.61 21.26
CA TYR A 5 -43.81 68.18 20.77
C TYR A 5 -42.72 68.19 21.85
N ASN A 6 -43.11 68.47 23.09
CA ASN A 6 -42.17 68.51 24.22
C ASN A 6 -41.73 67.10 24.65
N GLY A 7 -42.63 66.10 24.59
CA GLY A 7 -42.27 64.70 24.86
C GLY A 7 -41.33 64.11 23.81
N ALA A 8 -41.52 64.46 22.53
CA ALA A 8 -40.62 64.05 21.45
C ALA A 8 -39.21 64.67 21.57
N LYS A 9 -39.12 65.91 22.07
CA LYS A 9 -37.85 66.61 22.30
C LYS A 9 -37.06 66.00 23.46
N GLU A 10 -37.74 65.61 24.54
CA GLU A 10 -37.11 64.95 25.69
C GLU A 10 -36.59 63.54 25.34
N LEU A 11 -37.27 62.81 24.46
CA LEU A 11 -36.82 61.52 23.93
C LEU A 11 -35.66 61.63 22.94
N PHE A 12 -35.55 62.78 22.23
CA PHE A 12 -34.40 63.09 21.37
C PHE A 12 -33.17 63.50 22.19
N GLU A 13 -33.35 64.28 23.27
CA GLU A 13 -32.26 64.65 24.20
C GLU A 13 -31.81 63.48 25.07
N LYS A 14 -32.73 62.59 25.50
CA LYS A 14 -32.41 61.29 26.13
C LYS A 14 -32.02 60.21 25.11
N GLY A 15 -31.85 60.59 23.85
CA GLY A 15 -31.33 59.75 22.79
C GLY A 15 -29.88 59.37 23.06
N GLU A 16 -29.67 58.49 24.03
CA GLU A 16 -28.53 57.58 24.11
C GLU A 16 -28.58 56.61 22.93
N TRP A 17 -28.61 57.13 21.71
CA TRP A 17 -28.03 56.45 20.56
C TRP A 17 -26.52 56.56 20.74
N ARG A 18 -26.02 55.87 21.78
CA ARG A 18 -24.61 55.52 21.89
C ARG A 18 -24.35 54.70 20.63
N MET A 19 -23.95 55.39 19.57
CA MET A 19 -23.21 54.84 18.46
C MET A 19 -22.04 54.12 19.11
N LYS A 20 -22.22 52.84 19.43
CA LYS A 20 -21.13 51.91 19.67
C LYS A 20 -20.39 51.92 18.35
N LYS A 21 -19.41 52.85 18.21
CA LYS A 21 -18.30 52.67 17.30
C LYS A 21 -17.82 51.26 17.60
N LYS A 22 -18.14 50.32 16.72
CA LYS A 22 -17.52 48.99 16.76
C LYS A 22 -16.04 49.30 16.72
N ASN A 23 -15.36 49.02 17.83
CA ASN A 23 -13.93 49.20 17.94
C ASN A 23 -13.35 48.30 16.85
N GLN A 24 -13.00 48.86 15.69
CA GLN A 24 -12.30 48.13 14.66
C GLN A 24 -10.87 48.03 15.14
N SER A 25 -10.62 47.12 16.08
CA SER A 25 -9.26 46.72 16.41
C SER A 25 -8.69 46.10 15.15
N GLY A 26 -7.91 46.88 14.41
CA GLY A 26 -7.12 46.36 13.31
C GLY A 26 -6.23 45.23 13.84
N ILE A 27 -6.00 44.24 12.98
CA ILE A 27 -5.07 43.15 13.31
C ILE A 27 -3.70 43.77 13.60
N THR A 28 -3.14 43.45 14.75
CA THR A 28 -1.82 43.92 15.14
C THR A 28 -0.73 43.12 14.42
N LEU A 29 0.42 43.73 14.16
CA LEU A 29 1.56 43.05 13.52
C LEU A 29 1.99 41.79 14.28
N ILE A 30 1.89 41.84 15.62
CA ILE A 30 2.25 40.72 16.49
C ILE A 30 1.29 39.52 16.33
N GLU A 31 0.00 39.75 16.10
CA GLU A 31 -0.97 38.68 15.84
C GLU A 31 -0.72 38.00 14.50
N VAL A 32 -0.32 38.75 13.47
CA VAL A 32 0.05 38.19 12.17
C VAL A 32 1.31 37.32 12.29
N LEU A 33 2.33 37.83 12.99
CA LEU A 33 3.57 37.09 13.26
C LEU A 33 3.31 35.80 14.02
N ALA A 34 2.52 35.88 15.11
CA ALA A 34 2.15 34.71 15.90
C ALA A 34 1.38 33.69 15.05
N SER A 35 0.46 34.13 14.19
CA SER A 35 -0.32 33.25 13.31
C SER A 35 0.56 32.53 12.29
N ILE A 36 1.52 33.23 11.67
CA ILE A 36 2.47 32.62 10.72
C ILE A 36 3.36 31.60 11.43
N VAL A 37 3.84 31.91 12.64
CA VAL A 37 4.65 30.99 13.45
C VAL A 37 3.85 29.73 13.77
N ILE A 38 2.62 29.87 14.27
CA ILE A 38 1.75 28.72 14.59
C ILE A 38 1.48 27.89 13.33
N LEU A 39 1.16 28.53 12.21
CA LEU A 39 0.94 27.85 10.93
C LEU A 39 2.18 27.08 10.47
N SER A 40 3.37 27.66 10.61
CA SER A 40 4.63 27.01 10.22
C SER A 40 4.90 25.75 11.04
N LEU A 41 4.59 25.77 12.34
CA LEU A 41 4.73 24.59 13.21
C LEU A 41 3.79 23.46 12.76
N ILE A 42 2.56 23.80 12.39
CA ILE A 42 1.58 22.83 11.88
C ILE A 42 2.09 22.21 10.58
N ILE A 43 2.53 23.02 9.61
CA ILE A 43 3.01 22.54 8.30
C ILE A 43 4.21 21.60 8.48
N VAL A 44 5.20 21.98 9.29
CA VAL A 44 6.39 21.17 9.55
C VAL A 44 6.02 19.81 10.15
N SER A 45 5.00 19.76 11.01
CA SER A 45 4.53 18.50 11.60
C SER A 45 3.82 17.55 10.62
N ILE A 46 3.08 18.07 9.62
CA ILE A 46 2.28 17.24 8.69
C ILE A 46 3.04 16.81 7.43
N VAL A 47 4.02 17.59 6.96
CA VAL A 47 4.84 17.24 5.78
C VAL A 47 5.45 15.82 5.86
N PRO A 48 6.07 15.38 6.97
CA PRO A 48 6.62 14.02 7.05
C PRO A 48 5.54 12.94 6.99
N MET A 49 4.29 13.23 7.39
CA MET A 49 3.18 12.28 7.26
C MET A 49 2.81 12.08 5.78
N PHE A 50 2.81 13.14 4.97
CA PHE A 50 2.58 13.01 3.52
C PHE A 50 3.65 12.17 2.83
N ILE A 51 4.93 12.39 3.17
CA ILE A 51 6.04 11.61 2.62
C ILE A 51 5.91 10.13 3.00
N GLN A 52 5.59 9.86 4.27
CA GLN A 52 5.38 8.49 4.76
C GLN A 52 4.18 7.83 4.08
N SER A 53 3.07 8.55 3.90
CA SER A 53 1.89 8.04 3.20
C SER A 53 2.20 7.68 1.74
N SER A 54 2.94 8.52 1.02
CA SER A 54 3.37 8.20 -0.34
C SER A 54 4.26 6.96 -0.41
N LYS A 55 5.23 6.83 0.50
CA LYS A 55 6.09 5.65 0.60
C LYS A 55 5.29 4.38 0.93
N ALA A 56 4.37 4.48 1.89
CA ALA A 56 3.51 3.38 2.29
C ALA A 56 2.61 2.93 1.13
N ASN A 57 2.01 3.86 0.38
CA ASN A 57 1.19 3.54 -0.79
C ASN A 57 2.00 2.83 -1.88
N ASN A 58 3.21 3.30 -2.18
CA ASN A 58 4.08 2.65 -3.17
C ASN A 58 4.51 1.24 -2.72
N LEU A 59 4.81 1.06 -1.42
CA LEU A 59 5.13 -0.25 -0.87
C LEU A 59 3.92 -1.19 -0.95
N SER A 60 2.73 -0.73 -0.54
CA SER A 60 1.50 -1.51 -0.63
C SER A 60 1.22 -1.94 -2.06
N LYS A 61 1.36 -1.03 -3.03
CA LYS A 61 1.20 -1.35 -4.45
C LYS A 61 2.17 -2.45 -4.90
N SER A 62 3.46 -2.33 -4.57
CA SER A 62 4.48 -3.33 -4.94
C SER A 62 4.24 -4.70 -4.30
N ILE A 63 3.78 -4.75 -3.04
CA ILE A 63 3.41 -6.00 -2.37
C ILE A 63 2.19 -6.63 -3.04
N THR A 64 1.15 -5.84 -3.34
CA THR A 64 -0.07 -6.31 -4.00
C THR A 64 0.24 -6.90 -5.38
N GLU A 65 1.01 -6.18 -6.22
CA GLU A 65 1.44 -6.69 -7.52
C GLU A 65 2.28 -7.97 -7.41
N SER A 66 3.20 -8.04 -6.44
CA SER A 66 4.01 -9.25 -6.20
C SER A 66 3.18 -10.43 -5.71
N THR A 67 2.09 -10.15 -4.98
CA THR A 67 1.16 -11.17 -4.49
C THR A 67 0.31 -11.72 -5.63
N TYR A 68 -0.22 -10.86 -6.51
CA TYR A 68 -0.92 -11.32 -7.70
C TYR A 68 -0.01 -12.12 -8.64
N LEU A 69 1.24 -11.70 -8.80
CA LEU A 69 2.23 -12.48 -9.54
C LEU A 69 2.46 -13.85 -8.87
N ALA A 70 2.64 -13.88 -7.55
CA ALA A 70 2.84 -15.12 -6.82
C ALA A 70 1.64 -16.08 -6.96
N GLU A 71 0.42 -15.55 -6.88
CA GLU A 71 -0.83 -16.31 -7.05
C GLU A 71 -0.91 -16.90 -8.45
N SER A 72 -0.74 -16.07 -9.48
CA SER A 72 -0.81 -16.50 -10.87
C SER A 72 0.22 -17.59 -11.20
N GLU A 73 1.46 -17.45 -10.71
CA GLU A 73 2.50 -18.46 -10.93
C GLU A 73 2.24 -19.75 -10.16
N LEU A 74 1.72 -19.65 -8.94
CA LEU A 74 1.39 -20.82 -8.13
C LEU A 74 0.25 -21.61 -8.76
N GLU A 75 -0.79 -20.93 -9.23
CA GLU A 75 -1.90 -21.55 -9.97
C GLU A 75 -1.41 -22.23 -11.25
N GLU A 76 -0.47 -21.61 -11.97
CA GLU A 76 0.15 -22.20 -13.14
C GLU A 76 0.90 -23.49 -12.78
N ILE A 77 1.72 -23.49 -11.73
CA ILE A 77 2.44 -24.68 -11.25
C ILE A 77 1.47 -25.79 -10.83
N ILE A 78 0.40 -25.46 -10.11
CA ILE A 78 -0.66 -26.41 -9.74
C ILE A 78 -1.31 -26.99 -11.01
N GLN A 79 -1.56 -26.16 -12.01
CA GLN A 79 -2.17 -26.58 -13.26
C GLN A 79 -1.25 -27.51 -14.06
N LEU A 80 0.06 -27.24 -14.10
CA LEU A 80 1.07 -28.11 -14.72
C LEU A 80 1.05 -29.50 -14.07
N ASN A 81 1.04 -29.56 -12.73
CA ASN A 81 0.97 -30.82 -12.01
C ASN A 81 -0.36 -31.57 -12.27
N THR A 82 -1.49 -30.86 -12.20
CA THR A 82 -2.83 -31.47 -12.32
C THR A 82 -3.14 -31.97 -13.73
N LYS A 83 -2.60 -31.31 -14.76
CA LYS A 83 -2.76 -31.75 -16.17
C LYS A 83 -1.81 -32.87 -16.56
N SER A 84 -0.81 -33.20 -15.73
CA SER A 84 0.11 -34.29 -16.00
C SER A 84 -0.60 -35.64 -15.86
N ASP A 85 -0.39 -36.53 -16.82
CA ASP A 85 -0.88 -37.91 -16.75
C ASP A 85 -0.13 -38.75 -15.72
N SER A 86 1.07 -38.32 -15.33
CA SER A 86 1.92 -38.97 -14.32
C SER A 86 2.64 -37.90 -13.50
N PRO A 87 1.91 -37.23 -12.56
CA PRO A 87 2.48 -36.17 -11.76
C PRO A 87 3.66 -36.71 -10.95
N SER A 88 4.82 -36.07 -11.09
CA SER A 88 6.01 -36.40 -10.34
C SER A 88 6.92 -35.18 -10.28
N LEU A 89 7.84 -35.17 -9.32
CA LEU A 89 8.84 -34.11 -9.21
C LEU A 89 9.58 -33.86 -10.53
N ASN A 90 10.02 -34.93 -11.20
CA ASN A 90 10.78 -34.84 -12.44
C ASN A 90 9.93 -34.29 -13.59
N GLU A 91 8.68 -34.71 -13.68
CA GLU A 91 7.76 -34.25 -14.73
C GLU A 91 7.41 -32.77 -14.55
N LEU A 92 7.07 -32.36 -13.32
CA LEU A 92 6.82 -30.96 -13.01
C LEU A 92 8.06 -30.09 -13.29
N SER A 93 9.24 -30.58 -12.93
CA SER A 93 10.52 -29.92 -13.20
C SER A 93 10.73 -29.69 -14.71
N ASN A 94 10.46 -30.70 -15.54
CA ASN A 94 10.56 -30.59 -16.99
C ASN A 94 9.55 -29.59 -17.56
N GLN A 95 8.30 -29.61 -17.08
CA GLN A 95 7.28 -28.66 -17.52
C GLN A 95 7.62 -27.22 -17.14
N MET A 96 8.18 -27.00 -15.95
CA MET A 96 8.67 -25.68 -15.54
C MET A 96 9.81 -25.19 -16.43
N ILE A 97 10.79 -26.04 -16.74
CA ILE A 97 11.89 -25.69 -17.66
C ILE A 97 11.34 -25.31 -19.03
N ASN A 98 10.37 -26.06 -19.56
CA ASN A 98 9.71 -25.76 -20.84
C ASN A 98 8.94 -24.44 -20.82
N LYS A 99 8.48 -24.00 -19.64
CA LYS A 99 7.82 -22.69 -19.44
C LYS A 99 8.79 -21.52 -19.37
N GLY A 100 10.10 -21.77 -19.29
CA GLY A 100 11.14 -20.74 -19.24
C GLY A 100 11.79 -20.58 -17.87
N TYR A 101 11.47 -21.44 -16.90
CA TYR A 101 12.21 -21.49 -15.65
C TYR A 101 13.62 -22.04 -15.86
N SER A 102 14.59 -21.46 -15.15
CA SER A 102 15.97 -21.93 -15.13
C SER A 102 16.29 -22.62 -13.80
N ASN A 103 17.13 -23.64 -13.83
CA ASN A 103 17.63 -24.28 -12.62
C ASN A 103 18.45 -23.29 -11.80
N ASP A 104 18.12 -23.16 -10.52
CA ASP A 104 18.76 -22.25 -9.61
C ASP A 104 19.77 -23.02 -8.73
N PRO A 105 21.08 -22.73 -8.82
CA PRO A 105 22.11 -23.50 -8.14
C PRO A 105 22.09 -23.35 -6.60
N SER A 106 21.23 -22.50 -6.06
CA SER A 106 21.13 -22.27 -4.61
C SER A 106 20.57 -23.47 -3.82
N CYS A 107 19.83 -24.37 -4.45
CA CYS A 107 19.32 -25.59 -3.81
C CYS A 107 18.85 -26.66 -4.82
N SER A 108 18.62 -27.88 -4.34
CA SER A 108 18.01 -28.95 -5.14
C SER A 108 16.55 -28.62 -5.48
N HIS A 109 16.13 -28.90 -6.71
CA HIS A 109 14.77 -28.64 -7.24
C HIS A 109 14.31 -27.19 -7.05
N CYS A 110 15.25 -26.27 -7.26
CA CYS A 110 15.01 -24.84 -7.20
C CYS A 110 15.07 -24.27 -8.61
N TYR A 111 14.10 -23.41 -8.90
CA TYR A 111 13.87 -22.85 -10.21
C TYR A 111 13.67 -21.35 -10.10
N GLY A 112 14.09 -20.60 -11.11
CA GLY A 112 13.84 -19.17 -11.15
C GLY A 112 13.73 -18.59 -12.53
N MET A 113 12.99 -17.50 -12.62
CA MET A 113 12.82 -16.71 -13.84
C MET A 113 12.52 -15.24 -13.51
N MET A 114 12.84 -14.37 -14.46
CA MET A 114 12.42 -12.96 -14.40
C MET A 114 11.06 -12.81 -15.07
N LYS A 115 10.11 -12.17 -14.39
CA LYS A 115 8.78 -11.84 -14.92
C LYS A 115 8.31 -10.51 -14.35
N ASP A 116 7.84 -9.61 -15.22
CA ASP A 116 7.33 -8.28 -14.86
C ASP A 116 8.27 -7.50 -13.91
N GLU A 117 9.56 -7.45 -14.29
CA GLU A 117 10.66 -6.82 -13.54
C GLU A 117 10.97 -7.44 -12.16
N ARG A 118 10.28 -8.52 -11.79
CA ARG A 118 10.47 -9.26 -10.54
C ARG A 118 11.12 -10.61 -10.80
N TYR A 119 11.77 -11.15 -9.77
CA TYR A 119 12.35 -12.48 -9.83
C TYR A 119 11.45 -13.47 -9.10
N VAL A 120 10.90 -14.43 -9.85
CA VAL A 120 10.12 -15.54 -9.32
C VAL A 120 11.09 -16.68 -9.01
N PHE A 121 11.04 -17.18 -7.78
CA PHE A 121 11.84 -18.30 -7.30
C PHE A 121 10.91 -19.38 -6.75
N VAL A 122 11.07 -20.60 -7.23
CA VAL A 122 10.26 -21.74 -6.84
C VAL A 122 11.17 -22.79 -6.25
N GLN A 123 10.84 -23.27 -5.07
CA GLN A 123 11.51 -24.37 -4.41
C GLN A 123 10.53 -25.51 -4.22
N ILE A 124 10.88 -26.69 -4.72
CA ILE A 124 10.09 -27.90 -4.50
C ILE A 124 10.81 -28.77 -3.47
N LYS A 125 10.13 -29.07 -2.36
CA LYS A 125 10.63 -29.96 -1.30
C LYS A 125 9.76 -31.20 -1.28
N ASP A 126 10.34 -32.35 -1.58
CA ASP A 126 9.64 -33.61 -1.33
C ASP A 126 9.41 -33.75 0.17
N SER A 127 8.14 -33.88 0.54
CA SER A 127 7.73 -34.10 1.93
C SER A 127 7.46 -35.60 2.19
N SER A 128 7.11 -36.36 1.14
CA SER A 128 6.98 -37.82 1.12
C SER A 128 7.07 -38.36 -0.31
N THR A 129 6.87 -39.66 -0.52
CA THR A 129 6.80 -40.29 -1.85
C THR A 129 5.63 -39.79 -2.71
N ASP A 130 4.57 -39.28 -2.06
CA ASP A 130 3.29 -38.99 -2.70
C ASP A 130 2.94 -37.49 -2.63
N LEU A 131 3.69 -36.70 -1.84
CA LEU A 131 3.44 -35.28 -1.62
C LEU A 131 4.68 -34.42 -1.81
N GLY A 132 4.53 -33.37 -2.62
CA GLY A 132 5.53 -32.33 -2.83
C GLY A 132 5.09 -31.00 -2.22
N LYS A 133 5.93 -30.37 -1.41
CA LYS A 133 5.70 -29.00 -0.94
C LYS A 133 6.35 -28.01 -1.89
N VAL A 134 5.55 -27.13 -2.48
CA VAL A 134 6.03 -26.03 -3.33
C VAL A 134 6.05 -24.75 -2.54
N VAL A 135 7.19 -24.07 -2.55
CA VAL A 135 7.39 -22.75 -1.94
C VAL A 135 7.76 -21.78 -3.05
N LEU A 136 6.86 -20.86 -3.36
CA LEU A 136 7.05 -19.81 -4.34
C LEU A 136 7.38 -18.50 -3.64
N LYS A 137 8.42 -17.82 -4.11
CA LYS A 137 8.91 -16.55 -3.59
C LYS A 137 9.08 -15.55 -4.72
N VAL A 138 8.52 -14.37 -4.55
CA VAL A 138 8.68 -13.26 -5.48
C VAL A 138 9.59 -12.21 -4.84
N TYR A 139 10.73 -11.98 -5.49
CA TYR A 139 11.70 -10.98 -5.11
C TYR A 139 11.59 -9.77 -6.02
N ARG A 140 11.95 -8.60 -5.49
CA ARG A 140 11.98 -7.36 -6.27
C ARG A 140 12.87 -7.47 -7.50
N ASP A 141 13.96 -8.22 -7.39
CA ASP A 141 14.97 -8.36 -8.43
C ASP A 141 15.75 -9.68 -8.25
N SER A 142 16.59 -10.01 -9.23
CA SER A 142 17.39 -11.24 -9.23
C SER A 142 18.47 -11.31 -8.15
N SER A 143 18.76 -10.22 -7.43
CA SER A 143 19.67 -10.26 -6.28
C SER A 143 19.09 -11.00 -5.08
N LYS A 144 17.77 -11.24 -5.07
CA LYS A 144 17.01 -11.91 -4.00
C LYS A 144 17.16 -11.25 -2.61
N GLN A 145 17.59 -9.99 -2.54
CA GLN A 145 17.77 -9.28 -1.27
C GLN A 145 16.45 -8.85 -0.63
N LYS A 146 15.44 -8.54 -1.43
CA LYS A 146 14.14 -8.06 -0.97
C LYS A 146 13.03 -9.00 -1.43
N LEU A 147 12.54 -9.83 -0.51
CA LEU A 147 11.34 -10.64 -0.70
C LEU A 147 10.11 -9.73 -0.63
N GLU A 148 9.26 -9.76 -1.64
CA GLU A 148 8.03 -8.97 -1.71
C GLU A 148 6.77 -9.81 -1.48
N SER A 149 6.79 -11.10 -1.86
CA SER A 149 5.69 -12.04 -1.57
C SER A 149 6.20 -13.49 -1.50
N GLN A 150 5.47 -14.33 -0.77
CA GLN A 150 5.71 -15.76 -0.67
C GLN A 150 4.38 -16.51 -0.56
N MET A 151 4.25 -17.61 -1.28
CA MET A 151 3.13 -18.54 -1.21
C MET A 151 3.61 -19.98 -1.11
N GLU A 152 2.81 -20.82 -0.47
CA GLU A 152 3.14 -22.23 -0.27
C GLU A 152 1.91 -23.09 -0.57
N THR A 153 2.14 -24.23 -1.22
CA THR A 153 1.11 -25.24 -1.43
C THR A 153 1.70 -26.65 -1.34
N ILE A 154 0.82 -27.64 -1.20
CA ILE A 154 1.16 -29.05 -1.26
C ILE A 154 0.53 -29.62 -2.53
N LEU A 155 1.35 -30.30 -3.33
CA LEU A 155 0.95 -31.04 -4.51
C LEU A 155 0.96 -32.53 -4.20
N THR A 156 0.07 -33.27 -4.87
CA THR A 156 0.07 -34.73 -4.91
C THR A 156 0.79 -35.23 -6.15
N TRP A 157 1.63 -36.24 -5.99
CA TRP A 157 2.27 -37.01 -7.07
C TRP A 157 1.39 -38.17 -7.55
N GLU A 158 0.26 -38.42 -6.88
CA GLU A 158 -0.79 -39.30 -7.39
C GLU A 158 -1.87 -38.47 -8.09
N LYS A 159 -2.40 -39.01 -9.20
CA LYS A 159 -3.52 -38.41 -9.92
C LYS A 159 -4.75 -38.44 -9.03
N SER A 160 -5.26 -37.27 -8.62
CA SER A 160 -6.57 -37.16 -8.00
C SER A 160 -7.62 -37.64 -9.01
N GLY A 161 -8.14 -38.85 -8.80
CA GLY A 161 -9.18 -39.47 -9.63
C GLY A 161 -10.52 -38.76 -9.56
#